data_AF-A0A968JHL4-F1
#
_entry.id   AF-A0A968JHL4-F1
#
_cell.length_a   1.000
_cell.length_b   1.000
_cell.length_c   1.000
_cell.angle_alpha   90.00
_cell.angle_beta   90.00
_cell.angle_gamma   90.00
#
_symmetry.space_group_name_H-M   'P 1'
#
loop_
_entity.id
_entity.type
_entity.pdbx_description
1 polymer ?
#
loop_
_entity_poly.entity_id
_entity_poly.type
_entity_poly.pdbx_seq_one_letter_code
_entity_poly.pdbx_strand_id
1 'polypeptide(L)'
;MRKTNVLIVGDNQDFAERIGNILKNIGCHFLTLRNREALQFQESEDGLAKEDFDVVIMPLEASKNHALVDAFKHSQLPIFFFLTIPLPTN
;
A
#
# COMPACT_ATOMS: atom_id res chain seq x y z
N MET A 1 13.09 17.66 6.59
CA MET A 1 13.07 16.49 5.70
C MET A 1 11.62 16.06 5.55
N ARG A 2 11.08 15.96 4.32
CA ARG A 2 9.71 15.46 4.09
C ARG A 2 9.68 13.96 4.45
N LYS A 3 8.68 13.52 5.21
CA LYS A 3 8.46 12.09 5.48
C LYS A 3 7.85 11.45 4.23
N THR A 4 8.28 10.22 3.92
CA THR A 4 7.69 9.46 2.82
C THR A 4 6.31 8.95 3.24
N ASN A 5 5.29 9.24 2.43
CA ASN A 5 3.91 8.79 2.58
C ASN A 5 3.69 7.52 1.76
N VAL A 6 3.33 6.43 2.42
CA VAL A 6 3.15 5.12 1.80
C VAL A 6 1.71 4.67 1.89
N LEU A 7 1.11 4.31 0.76
CA LEU A 7 -0.23 3.73 0.75
C LEU A 7 -0.12 2.21 0.68
N ILE A 8 -0.51 1.52 1.75
CA ILE A 8 -0.62 0.06 1.77
C ILE A 8 -2.04 -0.30 1.31
N VAL A 9 -2.15 -1.11 0.27
CA VAL A 9 -3.45 -1.53 -0.28
C VAL A 9 -3.55 -3.04 -0.35
N GLY A 10 -4.57 -3.61 0.28
CA GLY A 10 -4.83 -5.05 0.22
C GLY A 10 -5.80 -5.52 1.30
N ASP A 11 -6.43 -6.67 1.06
CA ASP A 11 -7.34 -7.29 2.04
C ASP A 11 -6.60 -8.16 3.07
N ASN A 12 -5.31 -8.43 2.85
CA ASN A 12 -4.45 -9.21 3.73
C ASN A 12 -3.93 -8.34 4.90
N GLN A 13 -4.60 -8.44 6.05
CA GLN A 13 -4.27 -7.62 7.23
C GLN A 13 -2.91 -7.95 7.83
N ASP A 14 -2.53 -9.23 7.88
CA ASP A 14 -1.23 -9.66 8.41
C ASP A 14 -0.08 -9.08 7.57
N PHE A 15 -0.25 -9.04 6.25
CA PHE A 15 0.69 -8.37 5.35
C PHE A 15 0.77 -6.87 5.67
N ALA A 16 -0.37 -6.20 5.74
CA ALA A 16 -0.42 -4.77 5.99
C ALA A 16 0.18 -4.38 7.34
N GLU A 17 -0.05 -5.17 8.39
CA GLU A 17 0.53 -4.95 9.71
C GLU A 17 2.06 -5.13 9.69
N ARG A 18 2.56 -6.20 9.04
CA ARG A 18 4.00 -6.44 8.91
C ARG A 18 4.71 -5.30 8.17
N ILE A 19 4.14 -4.87 7.03
CA ILE A 19 4.67 -3.75 6.26
C ILE A 19 4.58 -2.46 7.09
N GLY A 20 3.45 -2.18 7.73
CA GLY A 20 3.26 -1.01 8.60
C GLY A 20 4.31 -0.93 9.72
N ASN A 21 4.62 -2.06 10.36
CA ASN A 21 5.67 -2.14 11.38
C ASN A 21 7.06 -1.82 10.81
N ILE A 22 7.38 -2.31 9.61
CA ILE A 22 8.64 -1.98 8.92
C ILE A 22 8.69 -0.48 8.59
N LEU A 23 7.62 0.06 8.01
CA LEU A 23 7.52 1.47 7.63
C LEU A 23 7.64 2.41 8.84
N LYS A 24 7.05 2.04 9.97
CA LYS A 24 7.19 2.76 11.23
C LYS A 24 8.65 2.82 11.70
N ASN A 25 9.38 1.70 11.60
CA ASN A 25 10.79 1.63 12.01
C ASN A 25 11.72 2.49 11.14
N ILE A 26 11.38 2.69 9.87
CA ILE A 26 12.15 3.54 8.94
C ILE A 26 11.65 5.01 8.91
N GLY A 27 10.64 5.35 9.71
CA GLY A 27 10.14 6.72 9.86
C GLY A 27 9.21 7.20 8.75
N CYS A 28 8.60 6.28 7.98
CA CYS A 28 7.57 6.61 6.99
C CYS A 28 6.22 6.88 7.65
N HIS A 29 5.42 7.73 7.01
CA HIS A 29 3.99 7.82 7.26
C HIS A 29 3.28 6.80 6.36
N PHE A 30 2.24 6.13 6.85
CA PHE A 30 1.51 5.19 6.02
C PHE A 30 0.02 5.16 6.33
N LEU A 31 -0.76 4.86 5.29
CA LEU A 31 -2.20 4.61 5.39
C LEU A 31 -2.46 3.22 4.82
N THR A 32 -3.28 2.44 5.52
CA THR A 32 -3.71 1.10 5.07
C THR A 32 -5.15 1.16 4.60
N LEU A 33 -5.40 0.69 3.38
CA LEU A 33 -6.73 0.57 2.81
C LEU A 33 -6.98 -0.86 2.34
N ARG A 34 -8.18 -1.37 2.60
CA ARG A 34 -8.68 -2.58 1.94
C ARG A 34 -8.98 -2.29 0.48
N ASN A 35 -9.10 -3.33 -0.33
CA ASN A 35 -9.30 -3.19 -1.78
C ASN A 35 -10.52 -2.31 -2.12
N ARG A 36 -11.63 -2.50 -1.41
CA ARG A 36 -12.86 -1.72 -1.62
C ARG A 36 -12.70 -0.25 -1.26
N GLU A 37 -11.97 0.04 -0.20
CA GLU A 37 -11.72 1.41 0.28
C GLU A 37 -10.78 2.14 -0.70
N ALA A 38 -9.74 1.45 -1.18
CA ALA A 38 -8.78 2.00 -2.13
C ALA A 38 -9.41 2.37 -3.49
N LEU A 39 -10.44 1.65 -3.93
CA LEU A 39 -11.19 1.98 -5.15
C LEU A 39 -12.02 3.27 -5.02
N GLN A 40 -12.35 3.66 -3.79
CA GLN A 40 -13.18 4.84 -3.48
C GLN A 40 -12.35 5.97 -2.84
N PHE A 41 -11.06 5.73 -2.63
CA PHE A 41 -10.18 6.62 -1.89
C PHE A 41 -9.88 7.89 -2.68
N GLN A 42 -10.23 9.03 -2.07
CA GLN A 42 -9.84 10.35 -2.57
C GLN A 42 -8.94 11.07 -1.58
N GLU A 43 -9.28 11.05 -0.30
CA GLU A 43 -8.57 11.75 0.78
C GLU A 43 -8.64 10.95 2.09
N SER A 44 -7.59 11.01 2.91
CA SER A 44 -7.56 10.44 4.27
C SER A 44 -8.17 11.38 5.30
N GLU A 45 -8.47 10.88 6.50
CA GLU A 45 -8.89 11.73 7.62
C GLU A 45 -7.85 12.80 7.99
N ASP A 46 -6.55 12.51 7.77
CA ASP A 46 -5.45 13.46 7.97
C ASP A 46 -5.29 14.48 6.82
N GLY A 47 -6.21 14.51 5.85
CA GLY A 47 -6.19 15.43 4.70
C GLY A 47 -5.20 15.07 3.59
N LEU A 48 -4.70 13.83 3.54
CA LEU A 48 -3.81 13.37 2.47
C LEU A 48 -4.65 12.85 1.30
N ALA A 49 -4.57 13.52 0.16
CA ALA A 49 -5.11 13.05 -1.09
C ALA A 49 -4.25 11.91 -1.66
N LYS A 50 -4.79 11.17 -2.62
CA LYS A 50 -4.05 10.12 -3.36
C LYS A 50 -2.71 10.64 -3.92
N GLU A 51 -2.67 11.90 -4.31
CA GLU A 51 -1.51 12.58 -4.91
C GLU A 51 -0.40 12.87 -3.89
N ASP A 52 -0.73 12.89 -2.59
CA ASP A 52 0.23 13.17 -1.52
C ASP A 52 1.04 11.94 -1.11
N PHE A 53 0.67 10.75 -1.59
CA PHE A 53 1.42 9.52 -1.40
C PHE A 53 2.60 9.46 -2.37
N ASP A 54 3.71 8.87 -1.92
CA ASP A 54 4.91 8.72 -2.74
C ASP A 54 4.98 7.35 -3.40
N VAL A 55 4.29 6.35 -2.83
CA VAL A 55 4.34 4.96 -3.29
C VAL A 55 3.13 4.16 -2.81
N VAL A 56 2.70 3.20 -3.63
CA VAL A 56 1.68 2.20 -3.27
C VAL A 56 2.33 0.84 -3.10
N ILE A 57 2.06 0.18 -1.97
CA ILE A 57 2.52 -1.19 -1.68
C ILE A 57 1.31 -2.10 -1.64
N MET A 58 1.35 -3.19 -2.42
CA MET A 58 0.31 -4.20 -2.49
C MET A 58 0.89 -5.59 -2.28
N PRO A 59 0.15 -6.52 -1.66
CA PRO A 59 0.56 -7.91 -1.70
C PRO A 59 0.36 -8.47 -3.13
N LEU A 60 1.16 -9.45 -3.54
CA LEU A 60 1.14 -9.95 -4.91
C LEU A 60 -0.24 -10.45 -5.33
N GLU A 61 -1.04 -11.03 -4.43
CA GLU A 61 -2.40 -11.46 -4.72
C GLU A 61 -3.31 -10.33 -5.25
N ALA A 62 -3.06 -9.08 -4.83
CA ALA A 62 -3.84 -7.93 -5.27
C ALA A 62 -3.57 -7.57 -6.75
N SER A 63 -2.47 -8.03 -7.36
CA SER A 63 -2.21 -7.86 -8.79
C SER A 63 -3.27 -8.51 -9.69
N LYS A 64 -4.02 -9.50 -9.15
CA LYS A 64 -5.12 -10.17 -9.85
C LYS A 64 -6.41 -9.35 -9.85
N ASN A 65 -6.50 -8.31 -9.02
CA ASN A 65 -7.64 -7.41 -9.00
C ASN A 65 -7.42 -6.29 -10.03
N HIS A 66 -7.83 -6.53 -11.27
CA HIS A 66 -7.61 -5.57 -12.36
C HIS A 66 -8.24 -4.19 -12.09
N ALA A 67 -9.41 -4.14 -11.45
CA ALA A 67 -10.04 -2.87 -11.10
C ALA A 67 -9.16 -2.04 -10.15
N LEU A 68 -8.51 -2.71 -9.19
CA LEU A 68 -7.59 -2.06 -8.27
C LEU A 68 -6.32 -1.59 -9.00
N VAL A 69 -5.72 -2.46 -9.81
CA VAL A 69 -4.52 -2.10 -10.58
C VAL A 69 -4.82 -0.92 -11.51
N ASP A 70 -5.93 -0.95 -12.23
CA ASP A 70 -6.35 0.14 -13.12
C ASP A 70 -6.61 1.45 -12.37
N ALA A 71 -7.17 1.40 -11.16
CA ALA A 71 -7.38 2.58 -10.33
C ALA A 71 -6.06 3.30 -9.96
N PHE A 72 -4.96 2.58 -9.83
CA PHE A 72 -3.64 3.14 -9.52
C PHE A 72 -2.72 3.27 -10.75
N LYS A 73 -3.01 2.59 -11.85
CA LYS A 73 -2.24 2.65 -13.10
C LYS A 73 -2.11 4.07 -13.66
N HIS A 74 -3.13 4.90 -13.44
CA HIS A 74 -3.14 6.28 -13.89
C HIS A 74 -2.57 7.28 -12.88
N SER A 75 -2.28 6.87 -11.64
CA SER A 75 -1.92 7.80 -10.56
C SER A 75 -0.48 8.32 -10.59
N GLN A 76 0.35 8.00 -11.59
CA GLN A 76 1.82 8.25 -11.62
C GLN A 76 2.61 7.70 -10.42
N LEU A 77 1.93 7.22 -9.37
CA LEU A 77 2.52 6.57 -8.21
C LEU A 77 3.20 5.26 -8.60
N PRO A 78 4.44 5.01 -8.15
CA PRO A 78 5.04 3.70 -8.28
C PRO A 78 4.25 2.68 -7.44
N ILE A 79 3.97 1.53 -8.04
CA ILE A 79 3.27 0.41 -7.40
C ILE A 79 4.26 -0.74 -7.21
N PHE A 80 4.44 -1.19 -5.97
CA PHE A 80 5.25 -2.36 -5.64
C PHE A 80 4.37 -3.51 -5.18
N PHE A 81 4.49 -4.64 -5.86
CA PHE A 81 3.87 -5.90 -5.45
C PHE A 81 4.85 -6.73 -4.64
N PHE A 82 4.44 -7.16 -3.44
CA PHE A 82 5.27 -7.95 -2.54
C PHE A 82 4.82 -9.41 -2.52
N LEU A 83 5.77 -10.29 -2.76
CA LEU A 83 5.59 -11.73 -2.59
C LEU A 83 6.22 -12.17 -1.26
N THR A 84 5.43 -12.81 -0.40
CA THR A 84 5.96 -13.48 0.79
C THR A 84 6.33 -14.90 0.41
N ILE A 85 7.61 -15.25 0.52
CA ILE A 85 8.10 -16.61 0.28
C ILE A 85 8.49 -17.21 1.64
N PRO A 86 7.89 -18.33 2.06
CA PRO A 86 8.35 -19.03 3.26
C PRO A 86 9.80 -19.50 3.03
N LEU A 87 10.70 -19.11 3.92
CA LEU A 87 12.06 -19.63 3.91
C LEU A 87 12.03 -21.08 4.41
N PRO A 88 12.64 -22.04 3.70
CA PRO A 88 12.79 -23.38 4.23
C PRO A 88 13.65 -23.31 5.50
N THR A 89 13.10 -23.82 6.60
CA THR A 89 13.84 -24.01 7.85
C THR A 89 14.63 -25.32 7.74
N ASN A 90 15.95 -25.26 7.95
CA ASN A 90 16.78 -26.45 8.14
C ASN A 90 16.48 -27.14 9.47
#